data_AF-M0B3E7-F1
#
_entry.id   AF-M0B3E7-F1
#
_cell.length_a   1.000
_cell.length_b   1.000
_cell.length_c   1.000
_cell.angle_alpha   90.00
_cell.angle_beta   90.00
_cell.angle_gamma   90.00
#
_symmetry.space_group_name_H-M   'P 1'
#
loop_
_entity.id
_entity.type
_entity.pdbx_description
1 polymer ?
#
loop_
_entity_poly.entity_id
_entity_poly.type
_entity_poly.pdbx_seq_one_letter_code
_entity_poly.pdbx_strand_id
1 'polypeptide(L)'
;MSTDSAPNTKFAPVPMPVPRDPSEFRATAHFSQRLRERVPSALRDRVVRECIESGFCRGASPPDSIDSDDQMVQAFAFDQEVEGVEWTVVVGIMRDAYLRDGAKHKAITVYPGDDDE
;
A
#
# COMPACT_ATOMS: atom_id res chain seq x y z
N MET A 1 28.26 6.99 -5.18
CA MET A 1 27.36 5.82 -5.05
C MET A 1 26.18 6.29 -4.25
N SER A 2 25.11 6.72 -4.93
CA SER A 2 23.92 7.26 -4.28
C SER A 2 23.10 6.11 -3.71
N THR A 3 23.12 5.93 -2.39
CA THR A 3 22.19 5.05 -1.69
C THR A 3 20.90 5.81 -1.46
N ASP A 4 20.13 6.00 -2.53
CA ASP A 4 18.76 6.49 -2.42
C ASP A 4 17.87 5.28 -2.09
N SER A 5 18.05 4.75 -0.89
CA SER A 5 17.22 3.67 -0.37
C SER A 5 15.92 4.34 0.07
N ALA A 6 14.82 4.07 -0.62
CA ALA A 6 13.49 4.58 -0.26
C ALA A 6 13.30 4.47 1.27
N PRO A 7 12.89 5.57 1.95
CA PRO A 7 12.94 5.65 3.40
C PRO A 7 12.20 4.47 4.05
N ASN A 8 12.89 3.78 4.96
CA ASN A 8 12.31 2.76 5.85
C ASN A 8 11.66 1.54 5.16
N THR A 9 12.20 1.05 4.04
CA THR A 9 11.73 -0.20 3.41
C THR A 9 11.72 -1.36 4.42
N LYS A 10 10.54 -1.98 4.59
CA LYS A 10 10.32 -3.13 5.48
C LYS A 10 10.50 -4.45 4.75
N PHE A 11 10.76 -5.50 5.52
CA PHE A 11 10.79 -6.88 5.02
C PHE A 11 9.52 -7.59 5.47
N ALA A 12 8.90 -8.35 4.57
CA ALA A 12 7.80 -9.23 4.89
C ALA A 12 8.31 -10.47 5.69
N PRO A 13 7.42 -11.32 6.23
CA PRO A 13 7.79 -12.53 6.97
C PRO A 13 8.45 -13.60 6.07
N VAL A 14 8.18 -13.54 4.76
CA VAL A 14 9.05 -14.10 3.73
C VAL A 14 10.11 -13.03 3.49
N PRO A 15 11.44 -13.30 3.54
CA PRO A 15 12.52 -12.30 3.58
C PRO A 15 12.69 -11.53 2.25
N MET A 16 11.59 -10.98 1.75
CA MET A 16 11.42 -10.21 0.54
C MET A 16 11.03 -8.79 0.96
N PRO A 17 11.58 -7.77 0.29
CA PRO A 17 11.22 -6.39 0.56
C PRO A 17 9.75 -6.16 0.21
N VAL A 18 9.08 -5.29 0.97
CA VAL A 18 7.77 -4.77 0.57
C VAL A 18 7.93 -4.02 -0.76
N PRO A 19 7.16 -4.34 -1.81
CA PRO A 19 7.21 -3.65 -3.10
C PRO A 19 7.06 -2.14 -3.01
N ARG A 20 7.84 -1.44 -3.83
CA ARG A 20 7.84 0.03 -3.98
C ARG A 20 7.39 0.49 -5.36
N ASP A 21 6.96 -0.43 -6.22
CA ASP A 21 6.34 -0.11 -7.50
C ASP A 21 4.80 -0.27 -7.38
N PRO A 22 4.00 0.81 -7.58
CA PRO A 22 2.54 0.74 -7.59
C PRO A 22 1.98 -0.32 -8.55
N SER A 23 2.70 -0.66 -9.62
CA SER A 23 2.30 -1.65 -10.60
C SER A 23 2.26 -3.08 -10.04
N GLU A 24 2.95 -3.36 -8.94
CA GLU A 24 2.94 -4.67 -8.26
C GLU A 24 1.65 -4.91 -7.45
N PHE A 25 0.80 -3.89 -7.32
CA PHE A 25 -0.45 -3.96 -6.56
C PHE A 25 -1.67 -3.98 -7.48
N ARG A 26 -2.66 -4.79 -7.12
CA ARG A 26 -4.00 -4.75 -7.70
C ARG A 26 -4.96 -4.10 -6.71
N ALA A 27 -5.63 -3.04 -7.14
CA ALA A 27 -6.70 -2.41 -6.38
C ALA A 27 -7.83 -3.40 -6.07
N THR A 28 -8.21 -3.48 -4.80
CA THR A 28 -9.46 -4.13 -4.39
C THR A 28 -10.67 -3.25 -4.74
N ALA A 29 -11.87 -3.84 -4.66
CA ALA A 29 -13.11 -3.07 -4.78
C ALA A 29 -13.22 -2.03 -3.67
N HIS A 30 -12.90 -2.40 -2.43
CA HIS A 30 -12.90 -1.51 -1.27
C HIS A 30 -11.93 -0.33 -1.48
N PHE A 31 -10.68 -0.60 -1.87
CA PHE A 31 -9.71 0.45 -2.20
C PHE A 31 -10.23 1.41 -3.27
N SER A 32 -10.78 0.87 -4.36
CA SER A 32 -11.30 1.67 -5.47
C SER A 32 -12.45 2.57 -5.04
N GLN A 33 -13.29 2.10 -4.11
CA GLN A 33 -14.36 2.91 -3.51
C GLN A 33 -13.78 4.02 -2.64
N ARG A 34 -12.91 3.70 -1.67
CA ARG A 34 -12.31 4.68 -0.76
C ARG A 34 -11.50 5.74 -1.50
N LEU A 35 -10.74 5.36 -2.53
CA LEU A 35 -10.00 6.28 -3.38
C LEU A 35 -10.93 7.27 -4.09
N ARG A 36 -12.13 6.85 -4.49
CA ARG A 36 -13.11 7.74 -5.11
C ARG A 36 -13.79 8.67 -4.12
N GLU A 37 -14.11 8.16 -2.93
CA GLU A 37 -14.82 8.89 -1.86
C GLU A 37 -13.91 9.91 -1.16
N ARG A 38 -12.65 9.56 -0.91
CA ARG A 38 -11.75 10.34 -0.04
C ARG A 38 -10.77 11.22 -0.79
N VAL A 39 -10.30 10.77 -1.96
CA VAL A 39 -9.23 11.45 -2.69
C VAL A 39 -9.80 12.28 -3.85
N PRO A 40 -9.50 13.60 -3.92
CA PRO A 40 -9.86 14.43 -5.06
C PRO A 40 -9.43 13.81 -6.39
N SER A 41 -10.29 13.87 -7.40
CA SER A 41 -10.07 13.16 -8.67
C SER A 41 -8.72 13.47 -9.34
N ALA A 42 -8.28 14.72 -9.25
CA ALA A 42 -7.01 15.20 -9.80
C ALA A 42 -5.77 14.64 -9.06
N LEU A 43 -5.92 14.15 -7.83
CA LEU A 43 -4.82 13.68 -6.98
C LEU A 43 -4.74 12.16 -6.87
N ARG A 44 -5.74 11.40 -7.33
CA ARG A 44 -5.85 9.96 -7.11
C ARG A 44 -4.60 9.17 -7.52
N ASP A 45 -4.10 9.41 -8.73
CA ASP A 45 -2.90 8.71 -9.22
C ASP A 45 -1.67 9.11 -8.41
N ARG A 46 -1.51 10.42 -8.18
CA ARG A 46 -0.38 10.98 -7.44
C ARG A 46 -0.29 10.46 -6.01
N VAL A 47 -1.40 10.43 -5.28
CA VAL A 47 -1.46 9.90 -3.91
C VAL A 47 -1.00 8.45 -3.87
N VAL A 48 -1.53 7.60 -4.74
CA VAL A 48 -1.16 6.18 -4.76
C VAL A 48 0.31 5.99 -5.09
N ARG A 49 0.81 6.71 -6.10
CA ARG A 49 2.22 6.62 -6.50
C ARG A 49 3.16 7.10 -5.41
N GLU A 50 2.96 8.31 -4.90
CA GLU A 50 3.89 8.92 -3.94
C GLU A 50 3.93 8.15 -2.61
N CYS A 51 2.78 7.67 -2.11
CA CYS A 51 2.75 6.79 -0.94
C CYS A 51 3.59 5.52 -1.16
N ILE A 52 3.35 4.77 -2.25
CA ILE A 52 4.03 3.49 -2.46
C ILE A 52 5.52 3.68 -2.78
N GLU A 53 5.85 4.60 -3.69
CA GLU A 53 7.21 4.81 -4.19
C GLU A 53 8.13 5.43 -3.13
N SER A 54 7.63 6.42 -2.39
CA SER A 54 8.46 7.30 -1.55
C SER A 54 7.99 7.41 -0.10
N GLY A 55 6.78 6.96 0.22
CA GLY A 55 6.19 7.09 1.54
C GLY A 55 6.90 6.27 2.62
N PHE A 56 6.71 6.68 3.86
CA PHE A 56 7.19 5.95 5.03
C PHE A 56 6.42 4.64 5.18
N CYS A 57 7.13 3.51 5.18
CA CYS A 57 6.51 2.19 5.28
C CYS A 57 6.53 1.67 6.73
N ARG A 58 5.36 1.27 7.24
CA ARG A 58 5.21 0.65 8.56
C ARG A 58 4.32 -0.58 8.51
N GLY A 59 4.51 -1.50 9.46
CA GLY A 59 3.62 -2.65 9.60
C GLY A 59 2.21 -2.20 9.96
N ALA A 60 1.20 -2.86 9.41
CA ALA A 60 -0.20 -2.59 9.69
C ALA A 60 -0.94 -3.90 10.00
N SER A 61 -2.05 -3.79 10.73
CA SER A 61 -3.04 -4.87 10.78
C SER A 61 -3.91 -4.79 9.54
N PRO A 62 -4.28 -5.91 8.91
CA PRO A 62 -5.29 -5.87 7.86
C PRO A 62 -6.62 -5.40 8.45
N PRO A 63 -7.40 -4.56 7.75
CA PRO A 63 -8.72 -4.14 8.22
C PRO A 63 -9.68 -5.33 8.25
N ASP A 64 -10.56 -5.36 9.27
CA ASP A 64 -11.55 -6.43 9.49
C ASP A 64 -12.54 -6.62 8.33
N SER A 65 -12.64 -5.62 7.45
CA SER A 65 -13.57 -5.56 6.31
C SER A 65 -13.10 -6.28 5.05
N ILE A 66 -11.85 -6.78 5.03
CA ILE A 66 -11.37 -7.62 3.95
C ILE A 66 -11.45 -9.07 4.40
N ASP A 67 -12.17 -9.90 3.62
CA ASP A 67 -12.02 -11.35 3.65
C ASP A 67 -10.53 -11.63 3.43
N SER A 68 -9.82 -11.88 4.53
CA SER A 68 -8.45 -12.32 4.54
C SER A 68 -8.44 -13.73 3.98
N ASP A 69 -8.52 -13.80 2.65
CA ASP A 69 -8.16 -14.99 1.88
C ASP A 69 -6.87 -15.52 2.52
N ASP A 70 -6.79 -16.83 2.81
CA ASP A 70 -5.72 -17.53 3.56
C ASP A 70 -4.29 -17.32 3.01
N GLN A 71 -4.15 -16.48 1.97
CA GLN A 71 -2.96 -16.18 1.20
C GLN A 71 -2.32 -14.82 1.53
N MET A 72 -3.00 -13.94 2.27
CA MET A 72 -2.40 -12.67 2.72
C MET A 72 -1.47 -12.92 3.91
N VAL A 73 -0.20 -12.57 3.74
CA VAL A 73 0.86 -12.81 4.72
C VAL A 73 0.93 -11.71 5.77
N GLN A 74 0.83 -10.45 5.35
CA GLN A 74 0.93 -9.27 6.22
C GLN A 74 0.41 -8.02 5.51
N ALA A 75 -0.10 -7.04 6.27
CA ALA A 75 -0.43 -5.71 5.77
C ALA A 75 0.65 -4.67 6.12
N PHE A 76 0.81 -3.68 5.27
CA PHE A 76 1.70 -2.54 5.47
C PHE A 76 0.99 -1.24 5.10
N ALA A 77 1.28 -0.19 5.84
CA ALA A 77 0.84 1.17 5.52
C ALA A 77 2.01 1.96 4.93
N PHE A 78 1.69 2.81 3.96
CA PHE A 78 2.59 3.79 3.37
C PHE A 78 2.04 5.19 3.58
N ASP A 79 2.75 5.97 4.38
CA ASP A 79 2.35 7.33 4.75
C ASP A 79 3.15 8.35 3.92
N GLN A 80 2.48 9.33 3.29
CA GLN A 80 3.14 10.40 2.52
C GLN A 80 2.30 11.68 2.49
N GLU A 81 2.95 12.83 2.62
CA GLU A 81 2.31 14.13 2.41
C GLU A 81 2.19 14.46 0.92
N VAL A 82 0.97 14.71 0.45
CA VAL A 82 0.67 15.13 -0.93
C VAL A 82 -0.22 16.36 -0.87
N GLU A 83 0.26 17.48 -1.42
CA GLU A 83 -0.45 18.77 -1.41
C GLU A 83 -0.85 19.23 0.00
N GLY A 84 0.03 19.04 0.99
CA GLY A 84 -0.18 19.46 2.38
C GLY A 84 -1.15 18.57 3.18
N VAL A 85 -1.54 17.41 2.64
CA VAL A 85 -2.35 16.40 3.34
C VAL A 85 -1.54 15.13 3.45
N GLU A 86 -1.38 14.61 4.66
CA GLU A 86 -0.81 13.28 4.87
C GLU A 86 -1.82 12.23 4.40
N TRP A 87 -1.38 11.32 3.54
CA TRP A 87 -2.16 10.21 3.02
C TRP A 87 -1.53 8.89 3.40
N THR A 88 -2.39 7.96 3.79
CA THR A 88 -2.02 6.58 4.09
C THR A 88 -2.61 5.65 3.06
N VAL A 89 -1.77 4.84 2.42
CA VAL A 89 -2.19 3.72 1.55
C VAL A 89 -1.82 2.41 2.25
N VAL A 90 -2.82 1.57 2.50
CA VAL A 90 -2.62 0.23 3.08
C VAL A 90 -2.59 -0.80 1.97
N VAL A 91 -1.61 -1.71 2.03
CA VAL A 91 -1.44 -2.82 1.10
C VAL A 91 -1.39 -4.16 1.83
N GLY A 92 -1.84 -5.21 1.15
CA GLY A 92 -1.74 -6.60 1.57
C GLY A 92 -0.68 -7.35 0.78
N ILE A 93 0.25 -7.98 1.48
CA ILE A 93 1.32 -8.78 0.89
C ILE A 93 0.84 -10.21 0.71
N MET A 94 0.69 -10.63 -0.54
CA MET A 94 0.23 -11.98 -0.89
C MET A 94 1.42 -12.92 -1.06
N ARG A 95 1.35 -14.14 -0.51
CA ARG A 95 2.39 -15.17 -0.74
C ARG A 95 2.53 -15.49 -2.22
N ASP A 96 1.41 -15.63 -2.92
CA ASP A 96 1.39 -16.01 -4.33
C ASP A 96 2.05 -14.97 -5.25
N ALA A 97 2.03 -13.69 -4.88
CA ALA A 97 2.68 -12.61 -5.64
C ALA A 97 4.21 -12.75 -5.68
N TYR A 98 4.82 -13.39 -4.67
CA TYR A 98 6.25 -13.72 -4.70
C TYR A 98 6.57 -15.02 -5.43
N LEU A 99 5.61 -15.94 -5.54
CA LEU A 99 5.86 -17.30 -6.02
C LEU A 99 5.44 -17.52 -7.48
N ARG A 100 4.51 -16.71 -8.00
CA ARG A 100 3.92 -16.90 -9.32
C ARG A 100 4.06 -15.63 -10.15
N ASP A 101 4.66 -15.78 -11.32
CA ASP A 101 4.76 -14.69 -12.28
C ASP A 101 3.37 -14.14 -12.65
N GLY A 102 3.26 -12.81 -12.70
CA GLY A 102 2.02 -12.08 -12.95
C GLY A 102 1.00 -12.02 -11.80
N ALA A 103 1.23 -12.71 -10.67
CA ALA A 103 0.44 -12.49 -9.46
C ALA A 103 0.80 -11.14 -8.83
N LYS A 104 -0.17 -10.48 -8.18
CA LYS A 104 -0.01 -9.14 -7.61
C LYS A 104 -0.37 -9.09 -6.14
N HIS A 105 0.26 -8.19 -5.43
CA HIS A 105 -0.15 -7.76 -4.09
C HIS A 105 -1.48 -7.00 -4.17
N LYS A 106 -2.06 -6.64 -3.03
CA LYS A 106 -3.37 -5.96 -2.98
C LYS A 106 -3.23 -4.55 -2.44
N ALA A 107 -3.84 -3.56 -3.09
CA ALA A 107 -4.12 -2.28 -2.46
C ALA A 107 -5.48 -2.37 -1.75
N ILE A 108 -5.48 -2.09 -0.45
CA ILE A 108 -6.56 -2.43 0.49
C ILE A 108 -7.43 -1.21 0.76
N THR A 109 -6.85 -0.14 1.29
CA THR A 109 -7.57 1.10 1.60
C THR A 109 -6.67 2.33 1.44
N VAL A 110 -7.29 3.51 1.44
CA VAL A 110 -6.63 4.80 1.45
C VAL A 110 -7.42 5.77 2.34
N TYR A 111 -6.73 6.58 3.11
CA TYR A 111 -7.32 7.58 3.99
C TYR A 111 -6.34 8.72 4.30
N PRO A 112 -6.82 9.92 4.68
CA PRO A 112 -5.96 11.01 5.10
C PRO A 112 -5.61 10.92 6.60
N GLY A 113 -4.36 11.23 6.98
CA GLY A 113 -3.89 11.34 8.38
C GLY A 113 -4.04 10.07 9.23
N ASP A 114 -4.19 10.28 10.55
CA ASP A 114 -4.39 9.23 11.59
C ASP A 114 -5.85 8.70 11.65
N ASP A 115 -6.60 8.74 10.54
CA ASP A 115 -7.92 8.09 10.46
C ASP A 115 -7.70 6.57 10.44
N ASP A 116 -7.35 6.00 11.61
CA ASP A 116 -7.20 4.57 11.82
C ASP A 116 -8.59 3.91 11.68
N GLU A 117 -8.92 3.52 10.46
CA GLU A 117 -10.10 2.68 10.14
C GLU A 117 -9.86 1.21 10.48
#